data_AF-A0A929W1G1-F1
#
_entry.id   AF-A0A929W1G1-F1
#
_cell.length_a   1.000
_cell.length_b   1.000
_cell.length_c   1.000
_cell.angle_alpha   90.00
_cell.angle_beta   90.00
_cell.angle_gamma   90.00
#
_symmetry.space_group_name_H-M   'P 1'
#
loop_
_entity.id
_entity.type
_entity.pdbx_description
1 polymer ?
#
loop_
_entity_poly.entity_id
_entity_poly.type
_entity_poly.pdbx_seq_one_letter_code
_entity_poly.pdbx_strand_id
1 'polypeptide(L)'
;MKRIYSLLWALPVLLVAALSLASCVYDPYYDGDGYDPYNPYYPYNPGTGDQGRAQTISGEWQGDFGMFYQVVNPITGQKVQFDSRNSYVLFQPNYYGARSGWGKQIDFYNYGPLSRRYHRFYWEIRNGEIYLTYPSDHGLDVRIYDYYLSNSRFTGRAGDSGFRFNLGSLSFSDWSTYTGDYYDWDNAGWSWNAYRGTADSAPTKSAQQTVPLVVTSGRRAQP
;
A
#
# COMPACT_ATOMS: atom_id res chain seq x y z
N MET A 1 63.91 -26.84 -6.88
CA MET A 1 62.60 -26.82 -7.59
C MET A 1 61.51 -26.50 -6.57
N LYS A 2 60.94 -25.29 -6.56
CA LYS A 2 59.80 -24.92 -5.70
C LYS A 2 58.52 -24.96 -6.53
N ARG A 3 57.57 -25.84 -6.18
CA ARG A 3 56.23 -25.91 -6.79
C ARG A 3 55.27 -25.09 -5.93
N ILE A 4 54.61 -24.13 -6.55
CA ILE A 4 53.56 -23.29 -5.95
C ILE A 4 52.23 -24.04 -6.10
N TYR A 5 51.66 -24.46 -4.97
CA TYR A 5 50.30 -25.01 -4.88
C TYR A 5 49.40 -23.98 -4.20
N SER A 6 48.85 -23.04 -4.96
CA SER A 6 47.84 -22.13 -4.41
C SER A 6 47.14 -21.35 -5.52
N LEU A 7 46.29 -22.01 -6.32
CA LEU A 7 45.41 -21.28 -7.25
C LEU A 7 44.14 -22.05 -7.66
N LEU A 8 43.84 -23.20 -7.06
CA LEU A 8 42.71 -24.05 -7.47
C LEU A 8 41.51 -24.07 -6.51
N TRP A 9 41.49 -23.22 -5.49
CA TRP A 9 40.39 -23.17 -4.50
C TRP A 9 39.60 -21.85 -4.47
N ALA A 10 39.84 -20.93 -5.42
CA ALA A 10 39.12 -19.66 -5.50
C ALA A 10 38.01 -19.62 -6.58
N LEU A 11 37.82 -20.69 -7.34
CA LEU A 11 36.86 -20.73 -8.45
C LEU A 11 35.42 -21.12 -8.09
N PRO A 12 35.12 -21.93 -7.05
CA PRO A 12 33.72 -22.25 -6.73
C PRO A 12 32.96 -21.11 -6.04
N VAL A 13 33.67 -20.21 -5.34
CA VAL A 13 33.06 -19.12 -4.56
C VAL A 13 32.63 -17.95 -5.45
N LEU A 14 33.29 -17.75 -6.59
CA LEU A 14 32.97 -16.70 -7.55
C LEU A 14 31.72 -17.02 -8.40
N LEU A 15 31.36 -18.29 -8.58
CA LEU A 15 30.17 -18.68 -9.36
C LEU A 15 28.86 -18.46 -8.58
N VAL A 16 28.88 -18.61 -7.25
CA VAL A 16 27.70 -18.37 -6.41
C VAL A 16 27.48 -16.87 -6.19
N ALA A 17 28.54 -16.06 -6.13
CA ALA A 17 28.43 -14.60 -6.05
C ALA A 17 27.89 -13.95 -7.34
N ALA A 18 28.15 -14.56 -8.52
CA ALA A 18 27.64 -14.08 -9.79
C ALA A 18 26.12 -14.38 -9.98
N LEU A 19 25.61 -15.45 -9.35
CA LEU A 19 24.17 -15.76 -9.37
C LEU A 19 23.35 -14.88 -8.42
N SER A 20 23.97 -14.26 -7.41
CA SER A 20 23.31 -13.29 -6.52
C SER A 20 23.28 -11.85 -7.03
N LEU A 21 23.98 -11.54 -8.12
CA LEU A 21 24.03 -10.18 -8.71
C LEU A 21 23.31 -10.08 -10.08
N ALA A 22 22.75 -11.19 -10.55
CA ALA A 22 21.94 -11.25 -11.77
C ALA A 22 20.43 -11.34 -11.50
N SER A 23 19.96 -10.93 -10.32
CA SER A 23 18.58 -10.42 -10.21
C SER A 23 18.54 -8.98 -10.70
N CYS A 24 19.00 -8.76 -11.93
CA CYS A 24 18.49 -7.65 -12.73
C CYS A 24 17.01 -7.98 -12.96
N VAL A 25 16.18 -7.57 -12.00
CA VAL A 25 14.75 -7.47 -12.17
C VAL A 25 14.58 -6.66 -13.44
N TYR A 26 14.08 -7.33 -14.48
CA TYR A 26 13.59 -6.68 -15.68
C TYR A 26 12.58 -5.63 -15.21
N ASP A 27 12.99 -4.36 -15.32
CA ASP A 27 12.19 -3.19 -15.00
C ASP A 27 11.59 -2.72 -16.32
N PRO A 28 10.31 -3.03 -16.61
CA PRO A 28 9.65 -2.48 -17.79
C PRO A 28 9.48 -0.98 -17.57
N TYR A 29 10.49 -0.24 -18.03
CA TYR A 29 10.48 1.21 -18.09
C TYR A 29 9.28 1.65 -18.93
N TYR A 30 8.40 2.47 -18.36
CA TYR A 30 7.38 3.18 -19.10
C TYR A 30 8.00 4.44 -19.71
N ASP A 31 8.76 4.28 -20.79
CA ASP A 31 9.02 5.34 -21.77
C ASP A 31 8.61 4.81 -23.13
N GLY A 32 7.92 5.65 -23.88
CA GLY A 32 7.46 5.34 -25.22
C GLY A 32 8.60 5.01 -26.18
N ASP A 33 8.19 4.35 -27.27
CA ASP A 33 8.83 4.28 -28.60
C ASP A 33 9.56 2.96 -28.94
N GLY A 34 8.99 2.20 -29.88
CA GLY A 34 9.78 1.55 -30.95
C GLY A 34 10.15 0.06 -30.86
N TYR A 35 9.34 -0.78 -31.52
CA TYR A 35 9.68 -1.90 -32.43
C TYR A 35 10.73 -2.99 -32.03
N ASP A 36 10.32 -4.26 -32.03
CA ASP A 36 11.22 -5.45 -32.02
C ASP A 36 11.15 -6.20 -33.38
N PRO A 37 12.24 -6.28 -34.16
CA PRO A 37 12.27 -6.96 -35.46
C PRO A 37 12.46 -8.49 -35.42
N TYR A 38 12.54 -9.16 -34.26
CA TYR A 38 13.13 -10.50 -34.15
C TYR A 38 12.27 -11.62 -33.53
N ASN A 39 10.92 -11.58 -33.58
CA ASN A 39 10.12 -12.72 -33.10
C ASN A 39 8.78 -12.97 -33.85
N PRO A 40 8.67 -14.03 -34.68
CA PRO A 40 7.48 -14.28 -35.50
C PRO A 40 6.36 -15.10 -34.82
N TYR A 41 6.48 -15.48 -33.53
CA TYR A 41 5.50 -16.36 -32.87
C TYR A 41 4.74 -15.78 -31.66
N TYR A 42 5.02 -14.53 -31.25
CA TYR A 42 4.32 -13.86 -30.14
C TYR A 42 4.06 -12.37 -30.43
N PRO A 43 2.87 -11.95 -30.89
CA PRO A 43 2.50 -10.55 -30.94
C PRO A 43 1.83 -10.16 -29.61
N TYR A 44 2.59 -9.99 -28.53
CA TYR A 44 2.08 -9.36 -27.31
C TYR A 44 3.17 -8.49 -26.70
N ASN A 45 3.01 -7.18 -26.83
CA ASN A 45 3.86 -6.17 -26.21
C ASN A 45 3.30 -5.87 -24.81
N PRO A 46 3.92 -6.33 -23.71
CA PRO A 46 3.44 -6.06 -22.35
C PRO A 46 3.62 -4.58 -21.91
N GLY A 47 4.13 -3.69 -22.77
CA GLY A 47 4.48 -2.32 -22.41
C GLY A 47 3.48 -1.21 -22.80
N THR A 48 2.40 -1.49 -23.54
CA THR A 48 1.54 -0.42 -24.07
C THR A 48 0.08 -0.54 -23.61
N GLY A 49 -0.34 0.40 -22.75
CA GLY A 49 -1.75 0.58 -22.37
C GLY A 49 -2.13 -0.01 -21.01
N ASP A 50 -3.39 0.18 -20.64
CA ASP A 50 -3.95 -0.15 -19.33
C ASP A 50 -3.72 -1.60 -18.88
N GLN A 51 -3.58 -2.54 -19.83
CA GLN A 51 -3.38 -3.96 -19.53
C GLN A 51 -1.99 -4.27 -18.95
N GLY A 52 -0.93 -3.72 -19.53
CA GLY A 52 0.43 -3.87 -18.97
C GLY A 52 0.55 -3.23 -17.59
N ARG A 53 -0.15 -2.10 -17.39
CA ARG A 53 -0.21 -1.41 -16.10
C ARG A 53 -0.89 -2.28 -15.05
N ALA A 54 -1.98 -2.93 -15.44
CA ALA A 54 -2.72 -3.84 -14.57
C ALA A 54 -1.89 -5.09 -14.19
N GLN A 55 -1.11 -5.62 -15.13
CA GLN A 55 -0.19 -6.72 -14.83
C GLN A 55 0.91 -6.30 -13.85
N THR A 56 1.46 -5.09 -14.01
CA THR A 56 2.56 -4.61 -13.16
C THR A 56 2.09 -4.23 -11.74
N ILE A 57 0.88 -3.69 -11.58
CA ILE A 57 0.34 -3.33 -10.25
C ILE A 57 -0.20 -4.53 -9.48
N SER A 58 -0.57 -5.60 -10.20
CA SER A 58 -1.07 -6.83 -9.58
C SER A 58 -0.03 -7.39 -8.61
N GLY A 59 -0.43 -7.59 -7.36
CA GLY A 59 0.47 -7.98 -6.29
C GLY A 59 0.28 -7.15 -5.03
N GLU A 60 1.29 -7.20 -4.16
CA GLU A 60 1.24 -6.67 -2.81
C GLU A 60 2.24 -5.53 -2.65
N TRP A 61 1.78 -4.46 -2.00
CA TRP A 61 2.52 -3.22 -1.83
C TRP A 61 2.47 -2.78 -0.38
N GLN A 62 3.51 -2.11 0.07
CA GLN A 62 3.55 -1.47 1.38
C GLN A 62 4.20 -0.09 1.35
N GLY A 63 3.74 0.80 2.20
CA GLY A 63 4.35 2.10 2.40
C GLY A 63 3.33 3.12 2.87
N ASP A 64 3.71 4.39 2.78
CA ASP A 64 2.80 5.47 3.12
C ASP A 64 1.82 5.73 1.98
N PHE A 65 0.55 5.37 2.19
CA PHE A 65 -0.55 5.65 1.27
C PHE A 65 -1.41 6.85 1.69
N GLY A 66 -0.94 7.61 2.68
CA GLY A 66 -1.54 8.89 3.08
C GLY A 66 -2.81 8.74 3.88
N MET A 67 -3.10 7.57 4.43
CA MET A 67 -4.38 7.31 5.11
C MET A 67 -4.42 7.96 6.50
N PHE A 68 -5.59 8.45 6.91
CA PHE A 68 -5.85 8.87 8.27
C PHE A 68 -7.25 8.45 8.70
N TYR A 69 -7.48 8.45 10.01
CA TYR A 69 -8.82 8.49 10.56
C TYR A 69 -8.98 9.63 11.57
N GLN A 70 -10.20 10.14 11.69
CA GLN A 70 -10.59 11.16 12.64
C GLN A 70 -11.67 10.65 13.57
N VAL A 71 -11.52 10.95 14.85
CA VAL A 71 -12.44 10.51 15.92
C VAL A 71 -12.80 11.68 16.81
N VAL A 72 -14.01 11.67 17.34
CA VAL A 72 -14.42 12.64 18.36
C VAL A 72 -13.93 12.15 19.71
N ASN A 73 -13.06 12.92 20.37
CA ASN A 73 -12.63 12.68 21.73
C ASN A 73 -13.89 12.71 22.63
N PRO A 74 -14.22 11.60 23.29
CA PRO A 74 -15.48 11.50 24.02
C PRO A 74 -15.46 12.24 25.37
N ILE A 75 -14.29 12.75 25.79
CA ILE A 75 -14.11 13.58 26.98
C ILE A 75 -14.22 15.07 26.62
N THR A 76 -13.52 15.51 25.57
CA THR A 76 -13.43 16.94 25.22
C THR A 76 -14.38 17.37 24.09
N GLY A 77 -14.98 16.42 23.37
CA GLY A 77 -15.79 16.66 22.18
C GLY A 77 -14.96 17.10 20.95
N GLN A 78 -13.64 17.20 21.05
CA GLN A 78 -12.77 17.65 19.96
C GLN A 78 -12.56 16.54 18.93
N LYS A 79 -12.52 16.91 17.65
CA LYS A 79 -12.06 15.98 16.59
C LYS A 79 -10.55 15.85 16.65
N VAL A 80 -10.06 14.62 16.69
CA VAL A 80 -8.64 14.29 16.72
C VAL A 80 -8.32 13.38 15.54
N GLN A 81 -7.29 13.73 14.77
CA GLN A 81 -6.81 12.95 13.63
C GLN A 81 -5.66 12.03 14.05
N PHE A 82 -5.66 10.82 13.50
CA PHE A 82 -4.61 9.83 13.63
C PHE A 82 -4.18 9.39 12.25
N ASP A 83 -2.91 9.63 11.95
CA ASP A 83 -2.31 9.36 10.66
C ASP A 83 -1.76 7.93 10.64
N SER A 84 -2.04 7.21 9.55
CA SER A 84 -1.44 5.90 9.32
C SER A 84 0.07 6.07 9.13
N ARG A 85 0.82 5.15 9.73
CA ARG A 85 2.28 5.07 9.59
C ARG A 85 2.68 4.24 8.37
N ASN A 86 1.85 3.27 8.03
CA ASN A 86 2.09 2.34 6.93
C ASN A 86 0.75 1.77 6.46
N SER A 87 0.68 1.45 5.18
CA SER A 87 -0.44 0.75 4.57
C SER A 87 0.07 -0.46 3.82
N TYR A 88 -0.63 -1.59 3.93
CA TYR A 88 -0.47 -2.72 3.02
C TYR A 88 -1.61 -2.71 2.01
N VAL A 89 -1.30 -2.89 0.73
CA VAL A 89 -2.26 -2.82 -0.36
C VAL A 89 -2.07 -4.03 -1.28
N LEU A 90 -3.12 -4.82 -1.49
CA LEU A 90 -3.15 -5.94 -2.42
C LEU A 90 -4.03 -5.57 -3.61
N PHE A 91 -3.51 -5.76 -4.83
CA PHE A 91 -4.25 -5.69 -6.07
C PHE A 91 -4.38 -7.09 -6.67
N GLN A 92 -5.59 -7.64 -6.66
CA GLN A 92 -5.87 -8.94 -7.25
C GLN A 92 -6.71 -8.77 -8.52
N PRO A 93 -6.19 -9.17 -9.70
CA PRO A 93 -6.95 -9.07 -10.94
C PRO A 93 -8.08 -10.11 -10.96
N ASN A 94 -9.20 -9.77 -11.61
CA ASN A 94 -10.35 -10.69 -11.74
C ASN A 94 -9.99 -11.97 -12.49
N TYR A 95 -9.07 -11.87 -13.46
CA TYR A 95 -8.49 -12.97 -14.22
C TYR A 95 -7.14 -12.52 -14.80
N TYR A 96 -6.36 -13.46 -15.34
CA TYR A 96 -5.05 -13.15 -15.94
C TYR A 96 -5.18 -12.12 -17.08
N GLY A 97 -4.50 -10.98 -16.95
CA GLY A 97 -4.56 -9.89 -17.92
C GLY A 97 -5.81 -9.00 -17.82
N ALA A 98 -6.62 -9.13 -16.76
CA ALA A 98 -7.70 -8.18 -16.49
C ALA A 98 -7.16 -6.77 -16.21
N ARG A 99 -7.91 -5.75 -16.64
CA ARG A 99 -7.64 -4.33 -16.32
C ARG A 99 -8.36 -3.86 -15.06
N SER A 100 -8.99 -4.79 -14.36
CA SER A 100 -9.77 -4.53 -13.18
C SER A 100 -9.76 -5.74 -12.26
N GLY A 101 -10.10 -5.50 -11.01
CA GLY A 101 -10.03 -6.51 -9.98
C GLY A 101 -10.63 -6.04 -8.67
N TRP A 102 -10.31 -6.80 -7.64
CA TRP A 102 -10.56 -6.42 -6.26
C TRP A 102 -9.23 -6.28 -5.54
N GLY A 103 -9.25 -5.63 -4.40
CA GLY A 103 -8.08 -5.43 -3.58
C GLY A 103 -8.41 -5.31 -2.11
N LYS A 104 -7.36 -5.29 -1.32
CA LYS A 104 -7.41 -5.18 0.14
C LYS A 104 -6.43 -4.11 0.59
N GLN A 105 -6.83 -3.30 1.54
CA GLN A 105 -5.99 -2.30 2.17
C GLN A 105 -6.01 -2.49 3.68
N ILE A 106 -4.85 -2.44 4.32
CA ILE A 106 -4.70 -2.44 5.78
C ILE A 106 -3.87 -1.22 6.15
N ASP A 107 -4.43 -0.33 6.95
CA ASP A 107 -3.75 0.86 7.44
C ASP A 107 -3.37 0.68 8.90
N PHE A 108 -2.10 0.87 9.23
CA PHE A 108 -1.55 0.66 10.57
C PHE A 108 -1.29 1.99 11.27
N TYR A 109 -1.72 2.08 12.53
CA TYR A 109 -1.64 3.28 13.35
C TYR A 109 -0.86 2.99 14.62
N ASN A 110 0.17 3.80 14.91
CA ASN A 110 0.97 3.62 16.13
C ASN A 110 0.25 4.12 17.39
N TYR A 111 -0.66 5.09 17.22
CA TYR A 111 -1.31 5.82 18.29
C TYR A 111 -2.78 6.04 17.94
N GLY A 112 -3.60 6.15 18.97
CA GLY A 112 -5.04 6.34 18.84
C GLY A 112 -5.86 5.10 19.18
N PRO A 113 -7.20 5.25 19.20
CA PRO A 113 -8.14 4.20 19.57
C PRO A 113 -8.10 2.95 18.67
N LEU A 114 -7.65 3.10 17.43
CA LEU A 114 -7.51 1.99 16.48
C LEU A 114 -6.03 1.67 16.26
N SER A 115 -5.69 0.39 16.25
CA SER A 115 -4.35 -0.11 15.93
C SER A 115 -4.17 -0.32 14.43
N ARG A 116 -5.24 -0.76 13.75
CA ARG A 116 -5.30 -0.88 12.30
C ARG A 116 -6.73 -0.87 11.79
N ARG A 117 -6.87 -0.56 10.51
CA ARG A 117 -8.14 -0.54 9.77
C ARG A 117 -7.99 -1.32 8.48
N TYR A 118 -9.02 -2.09 8.12
CA TYR A 118 -9.07 -2.85 6.87
C TYR A 118 -10.20 -2.34 6.00
N HIS A 119 -9.93 -2.27 4.70
CA HIS A 119 -10.95 -2.11 3.67
C HIS A 119 -10.71 -3.09 2.52
N ARG A 120 -11.81 -3.59 1.96
CA ARG A 120 -11.83 -4.10 0.59
C ARG A 120 -12.06 -2.94 -0.38
N PHE A 121 -11.52 -3.05 -1.58
CA PHE A 121 -11.82 -2.14 -2.68
C PHE A 121 -11.95 -2.89 -4.01
N TYR A 122 -12.56 -2.25 -4.99
CA TYR A 122 -12.44 -2.61 -6.41
C TYR A 122 -11.44 -1.69 -7.07
N TRP A 123 -10.75 -2.17 -8.10
CA TRP A 123 -9.88 -1.33 -8.89
C TRP A 123 -10.12 -1.52 -10.38
N GLU A 124 -9.94 -0.46 -11.14
CA GLU A 124 -9.91 -0.48 -12.61
C GLU A 124 -8.84 0.47 -13.13
N ILE A 125 -8.23 0.12 -14.26
CA ILE A 125 -7.37 1.02 -15.01
C ILE A 125 -8.11 1.47 -16.26
N ARG A 126 -8.26 2.78 -16.40
CA ARG A 126 -8.89 3.43 -17.55
C ARG A 126 -8.10 4.67 -17.92
N ASN A 127 -7.71 4.77 -19.18
CA ASN A 127 -6.99 5.92 -19.74
C ASN A 127 -5.68 6.22 -18.99
N GLY A 128 -4.95 5.18 -18.60
CA GLY A 128 -3.69 5.30 -17.88
C GLY A 128 -3.80 5.61 -16.39
N GLU A 129 -5.00 5.88 -15.86
CA GLU A 129 -5.22 6.15 -14.43
C GLU A 129 -5.81 4.92 -13.73
N ILE A 130 -5.50 4.76 -12.45
CA ILE A 130 -6.03 3.67 -11.62
C ILE A 130 -7.12 4.25 -10.72
N TYR A 131 -8.30 3.67 -10.73
CA TYR A 131 -9.42 4.07 -9.90
C TYR A 131 -9.65 3.00 -8.84
N LEU A 132 -9.73 3.40 -7.57
CA LEU A 132 -10.09 2.54 -6.44
C LEU A 132 -11.47 2.95 -5.93
N THR A 133 -12.34 1.96 -5.74
CA THR A 133 -13.70 2.14 -5.19
C THR A 133 -13.86 1.31 -3.93
N TYR A 134 -14.21 1.95 -2.82
CA TYR A 134 -14.33 1.36 -1.49
C TYR A 134 -15.83 1.16 -1.15
N PRO A 135 -16.39 -0.05 -1.34
CA PRO A 135 -17.83 -0.27 -1.23
C PRO A 135 -18.43 0.02 0.15
N SER A 136 -17.63 -0.01 1.22
CA SER A 136 -18.09 0.34 2.58
C SER A 136 -17.85 1.79 2.97
N ASP A 137 -17.07 2.55 2.19
CA ASP A 137 -16.74 3.95 2.48
C ASP A 137 -16.36 4.68 1.19
N HIS A 138 -17.35 5.11 0.43
CA HIS A 138 -17.14 5.84 -0.84
C HIS A 138 -16.40 7.18 -0.66
N GLY A 139 -16.27 7.70 0.57
CA GLY A 139 -15.40 8.84 0.85
C GLY A 139 -13.91 8.53 0.63
N LEU A 140 -13.56 7.25 0.52
CA LEU A 140 -12.22 6.77 0.19
C LEU A 140 -12.02 6.47 -1.30
N ASP A 141 -13.06 6.61 -2.14
CA ASP A 141 -12.90 6.44 -3.58
C ASP A 141 -11.80 7.37 -4.09
N VAL A 142 -10.88 6.84 -4.90
CA VAL A 142 -9.68 7.59 -5.27
C VAL A 142 -9.20 7.25 -6.66
N ARG A 143 -8.71 8.29 -7.33
CA ARG A 143 -7.95 8.17 -8.57
C ARG A 143 -6.46 8.29 -8.28
N ILE A 144 -5.68 7.41 -8.89
CA ILE A 144 -4.22 7.42 -8.88
C ILE A 144 -3.71 7.78 -10.28
N TYR A 145 -2.85 8.77 -10.34
CA TYR A 145 -2.33 9.37 -11.57
C TYR A 145 -0.87 9.81 -11.38
N ASP A 146 -0.21 10.22 -12.47
CA ASP A 146 1.20 10.63 -12.49
C ASP A 146 2.11 9.63 -11.74
N TYR A 147 1.89 8.34 -11.96
CA TYR A 147 2.57 7.29 -11.22
C TYR A 147 3.70 6.64 -12.01
N TYR A 148 4.72 6.23 -11.27
CA TYR A 148 5.73 5.29 -11.70
C TYR A 148 5.43 3.94 -11.06
N LEU A 149 5.54 2.89 -11.87
CA LEU A 149 5.22 1.53 -11.49
C LEU A 149 6.25 0.59 -12.12
N SER A 150 6.86 -0.23 -11.26
CA SER A 150 7.83 -1.29 -11.59
C SER A 150 7.53 -2.49 -10.70
N ASN A 151 8.24 -3.60 -10.86
CA ASN A 151 8.07 -4.78 -10.01
C ASN A 151 8.41 -4.58 -8.52
N SER A 152 9.08 -3.49 -8.16
CA SER A 152 9.55 -3.25 -6.77
C SER A 152 9.06 -1.93 -6.18
N ARG A 153 8.52 -1.04 -7.00
CA ARG A 153 8.16 0.32 -6.61
C ARG A 153 6.90 0.79 -7.30
N PHE A 154 6.00 1.35 -6.50
CA PHE A 154 4.78 2.00 -6.95
C PHE A 154 4.65 3.35 -6.24
N THR A 155 4.82 4.44 -7.00
CA THR A 155 4.75 5.81 -6.46
C THR A 155 3.93 6.67 -7.40
N GLY A 156 3.24 7.66 -6.88
CA GLY A 156 2.39 8.54 -7.69
C GLY A 156 1.58 9.48 -6.84
N ARG A 157 0.49 9.99 -7.41
CA ARG A 157 -0.45 10.88 -6.73
C ARG A 157 -1.77 10.18 -6.50
N ALA A 158 -2.40 10.41 -5.35
CA ALA A 158 -3.71 9.86 -5.00
C ALA A 158 -4.69 10.99 -4.67
N GLY A 159 -5.83 10.97 -5.36
CA GLY A 159 -6.98 11.85 -5.12
C GLY A 159 -6.76 13.30 -5.53
N ASP A 160 -7.78 14.12 -5.29
CA ASP A 160 -7.79 15.53 -5.66
C ASP A 160 -6.80 16.36 -4.83
N SER A 161 -6.47 15.89 -3.61
CA SER A 161 -5.43 16.50 -2.78
C SER A 161 -4.01 16.31 -3.34
N GLY A 162 -3.85 15.41 -4.32
CA GLY A 162 -2.57 15.13 -4.97
C GLY A 162 -1.52 14.53 -4.04
N PHE A 163 -1.95 13.84 -2.97
CA PHE A 163 -1.05 13.20 -2.00
C PHE A 163 -0.05 12.30 -2.71
N ARG A 164 1.25 12.51 -2.45
CA ARG A 164 2.32 11.72 -3.06
C ARG A 164 2.59 10.49 -2.21
N PHE A 165 2.27 9.31 -2.75
CA PHE A 165 2.56 8.05 -2.08
C PHE A 165 3.84 7.41 -2.63
N ASN A 166 4.45 6.55 -1.82
CA ASN A 166 5.59 5.74 -2.21
C ASN A 166 5.47 4.37 -1.55
N LEU A 167 5.21 3.36 -2.37
CA LEU A 167 5.04 1.98 -1.95
C LEU A 167 6.16 1.12 -2.55
N GLY A 168 6.68 0.19 -1.75
CA GLY A 168 7.55 -0.88 -2.19
C GLY A 168 6.78 -2.20 -2.29
N SER A 169 7.33 -3.16 -3.04
CA SER A 169 6.79 -4.53 -3.08
C SER A 169 6.74 -5.14 -1.66
N LEU A 170 5.68 -5.88 -1.39
CA LEU A 170 5.45 -6.61 -0.15
C LEU A 170 5.36 -8.12 -0.44
N SER A 171 5.65 -8.94 0.57
CA SER A 171 5.24 -10.34 0.61
C SER A 171 4.61 -10.60 1.97
N PHE A 172 3.28 -10.72 1.99
CA PHE A 172 2.46 -10.83 3.19
C PHE A 172 1.50 -12.02 3.06
N SER A 173 1.65 -13.00 3.95
CA SER A 173 0.91 -14.27 3.87
C SER A 173 -0.53 -14.20 4.39
N ASP A 174 -0.86 -13.20 5.21
CA ASP A 174 -2.03 -13.29 6.09
C ASP A 174 -3.27 -12.58 5.53
N TRP A 175 -3.31 -12.28 4.22
CA TRP A 175 -4.46 -11.66 3.56
C TRP A 175 -5.77 -12.43 3.75
N SER A 176 -5.73 -13.74 4.01
CA SER A 176 -6.91 -14.57 4.27
C SER A 176 -7.63 -14.22 5.57
N THR A 177 -6.93 -13.62 6.55
CA THR A 177 -7.52 -13.19 7.84
C THR A 177 -8.40 -11.94 7.70
N TYR A 178 -8.23 -11.20 6.61
CA TYR A 178 -8.94 -9.97 6.32
C TYR A 178 -10.11 -10.26 5.38
N THR A 179 -11.28 -10.51 5.95
CA THR A 179 -12.51 -10.87 5.23
C THR A 179 -13.59 -9.79 5.37
N GLY A 180 -14.56 -9.80 4.45
CA GLY A 180 -15.59 -8.76 4.37
C GLY A 180 -15.07 -7.48 3.72
N ASP A 181 -15.84 -6.42 3.84
CA ASP A 181 -15.57 -5.16 3.14
C ASP A 181 -14.85 -4.12 4.02
N TYR A 182 -14.96 -4.27 5.34
CA TYR A 182 -14.41 -3.33 6.31
C TYR A 182 -14.27 -3.97 7.70
N TYR A 183 -13.21 -3.61 8.43
CA TYR A 183 -13.10 -3.90 9.86
C TYR A 183 -12.11 -2.98 10.57
N ASP A 184 -12.42 -2.63 11.82
CA ASP A 184 -11.56 -1.86 12.72
C ASP A 184 -11.01 -2.73 13.83
N TRP A 185 -9.69 -2.69 14.04
CA TRP A 185 -9.08 -3.29 15.22
C TRP A 185 -8.81 -2.23 16.26
N ASP A 186 -9.48 -2.36 17.40
CA ASP A 186 -9.23 -1.54 18.57
C ASP A 186 -7.78 -1.66 19.04
N ASN A 187 -7.27 -0.58 19.61
CA ASN A 187 -6.01 -0.53 20.31
C ASN A 187 -6.28 -0.67 21.81
N ALA A 188 -6.26 -1.90 22.32
CA ALA A 188 -6.61 -2.19 23.72
C ALA A 188 -5.74 -1.43 24.76
N GLY A 189 -4.52 -1.03 24.38
CA GLY A 189 -3.63 -0.24 25.24
C GLY A 189 -3.87 1.27 25.21
N TRP A 190 -4.79 1.76 24.37
CA TRP A 190 -5.03 3.19 24.18
C TRP A 190 -5.95 3.78 25.26
N SER A 191 -5.68 5.03 25.65
CA SER A 191 -6.60 5.82 26.47
C SER A 191 -6.59 7.30 26.12
N TRP A 192 -7.72 7.96 26.32
CA TRP A 192 -7.88 9.40 26.14
C TRP A 192 -7.22 10.26 27.22
N ASN A 193 -6.54 9.66 28.21
CA ASN A 193 -6.01 10.37 29.38
C ASN A 193 -4.96 11.43 29.02
N ALA A 194 -4.16 11.20 27.96
CA ALA A 194 -3.17 12.17 27.48
C ALA A 194 -3.80 13.44 26.85
N TYR A 195 -5.08 13.40 26.48
CA TYR A 195 -5.81 14.51 25.86
C TYR A 195 -6.72 15.26 26.85
N ARG A 196 -6.51 15.08 28.16
CA ARG A 196 -7.28 15.76 29.23
C ARG A 196 -6.87 17.21 29.52
N GLY A 197 -5.92 17.78 28.77
CA GLY A 197 -5.22 19.06 29.06
C GLY A 197 -5.98 19.99 30.02
N THR A 198 -5.43 20.19 31.22
CA THR A 198 -5.93 21.04 32.34
C THR A 198 -7.36 21.54 32.18
N ALA A 199 -8.31 20.62 32.17
CA ALA A 199 -9.71 20.98 32.31
C ALA A 199 -9.96 21.30 33.78
N ASP A 200 -9.87 22.58 34.13
CA ASP A 200 -10.46 23.10 35.35
C ASP A 200 -11.96 22.74 35.35
N SER A 201 -12.37 22.07 36.43
CA SER A 201 -13.75 21.74 36.81
C SER A 201 -14.43 20.54 36.12
N ALA A 202 -14.39 19.42 36.87
CA ALA A 202 -15.08 18.13 36.83
C ALA A 202 -16.54 18.07 36.26
N PRO A 203 -17.08 16.87 35.89
CA PRO A 203 -17.27 15.78 36.84
C PRO A 203 -16.67 14.43 36.42
N THR A 204 -16.28 13.70 37.46
CA THR A 204 -15.91 12.30 37.50
C THR A 204 -16.96 11.44 36.76
N LYS A 205 -16.59 10.93 35.59
CA LYS A 205 -17.10 9.64 35.10
C LYS A 205 -15.91 8.73 34.86
N SER A 206 -15.83 7.67 35.66
CA SER A 206 -15.17 6.42 35.28
C SER A 206 -15.92 5.86 34.07
N ALA A 207 -15.66 6.40 32.88
CA ALA A 207 -16.21 5.86 31.66
C ALA A 207 -15.21 4.85 31.11
N GLN A 208 -15.40 3.57 31.46
CA GLN A 208 -15.23 2.53 30.46
C GLN A 208 -16.19 2.91 29.32
N GLN A 209 -15.71 3.70 28.37
CA GLN A 209 -16.58 4.39 27.43
C GLN A 209 -16.77 3.53 26.20
N THR A 210 -17.73 2.62 26.28
CA THR A 210 -18.40 1.94 25.15
C THR A 210 -19.31 2.91 24.40
N VAL A 211 -18.80 4.08 24.00
CA VAL A 211 -19.47 4.94 23.01
C VAL A 211 -18.89 4.55 21.67
N PRO A 212 -19.71 4.20 20.65
CA PRO A 212 -19.18 3.94 19.32
C PRO A 212 -18.45 5.19 18.84
N LEU A 213 -17.16 5.02 18.62
CA LEU A 213 -16.28 6.06 18.14
C LEU A 213 -16.79 6.45 16.75
N VAL A 214 -17.33 7.67 16.58
CA VAL A 214 -17.65 8.15 15.23
C VAL A 214 -16.31 8.34 14.53
N VAL A 215 -16.04 7.49 13.55
CA VAL A 215 -14.78 7.52 12.81
C VAL A 215 -15.03 7.93 11.37
N THR A 216 -14.31 8.95 10.92
CA THR A 216 -14.23 9.33 9.51
C THR A 216 -12.84 9.01 8.98
N SER A 217 -12.75 8.40 7.80
CA SER A 217 -11.47 8.10 7.14
C SER A 217 -11.18 9.11 6.05
N GLY A 218 -9.92 9.23 5.65
CA GLY A 218 -9.56 10.00 4.48
C GLY A 218 -8.12 9.81 4.05
N ARG A 219 -7.75 10.56 3.01
CA ARG A 219 -6.35 10.73 2.57
C ARG A 219 -5.86 12.11 2.93
N ARG A 220 -4.65 12.17 3.48
CA ARG A 220 -3.97 13.42 3.85
C ARG A 220 -3.82 14.30 2.62
N ALA A 221 -3.81 15.62 2.85
CA ALA A 221 -3.35 16.54 1.82
C ALA A 221 -1.82 16.43 1.66
N GLN A 222 -1.31 16.88 0.51
CA GLN A 222 0.12 17.09 0.39
C GLN A 222 0.55 18.13 1.46
N PRO A 223 1.59 17.88 2.26
CA PRO A 223 2.14 18.89 3.16
C PRO A 223 2.69 20.10 2.40
#